data_AF-A0A519BKJ5-F1
#
_entry.id   AF-A0A519BKJ5-F1
#
_cell.length_a   1.000
_cell.length_b   1.000
_cell.length_c   1.000
_cell.angle_alpha   90.00
_cell.angle_beta   90.00
_cell.angle_gamma   90.00
#
_symmetry.space_group_name_H-M   'P 1'
#
loop_
_entity.id
_entity.type
_entity.pdbx_description
1 polymer ?
#
loop_
_entity_poly.entity_id
_entity_poly.type
_entity_poly.pdbx_seq_one_letter_code
_entity_poly.pdbx_strand_id
1 'polypeptide(L)'
;MKILSKSSYENLISEINELRKKNEELNGNLSKKDSEINSIKDNLKNNVNELNSKIKKLESDAVSKDNLLNSFASDSDELAKVKEAMQNILKSCQDGTGHTKNYIESLSEVYSSSFSTLQKTYKDSVELYKLTLFTDEILNVIVSITDQINLLALNAAIEAARAGEAGRGFAVVADEVRKLSEKSSSSTKEISNVLFGIRKVSAKLNNTLRIDDKLNETLMKTIKNIEEELKKICQKN
;
A
#
# COMPACT_ATOMS: atom_id res chain seq x y z
N MET A 1 -120.27 -42.72 47.81
CA MET A 1 -119.10 -42.13 48.48
C MET A 1 -118.54 -43.13 49.48
N LYS A 2 -117.45 -43.84 49.16
CA LYS A 2 -116.72 -44.66 50.16
C LYS A 2 -115.94 -43.68 51.04
N ILE A 3 -116.39 -43.51 52.28
CA ILE A 3 -115.70 -42.69 53.29
C ILE A 3 -114.50 -43.51 53.76
N LEU A 4 -113.30 -42.97 53.56
CA LEU A 4 -112.03 -43.59 53.98
C LEU A 4 -112.07 -43.91 55.49
N SER A 5 -111.53 -45.07 55.89
CA SER A 5 -111.41 -45.44 57.30
C SER A 5 -110.41 -44.51 58.01
N LYS A 6 -110.54 -44.32 59.34
CA LYS A 6 -109.65 -43.47 60.13
C LYS A 6 -108.16 -43.79 59.91
N SER A 7 -107.80 -45.09 59.79
CA SER A 7 -106.40 -45.48 59.54
C SER A 7 -105.93 -45.16 58.12
N SER A 8 -106.84 -45.13 57.13
CA SER A 8 -106.51 -44.72 55.75
C SER A 8 -106.20 -43.23 55.67
N TYR A 9 -106.87 -42.40 56.48
CA TYR A 9 -106.56 -40.97 56.62
C TYR A 9 -105.23 -40.73 57.34
N GLU A 10 -104.95 -41.49 58.39
CA GLU A 10 -103.68 -41.43 59.13
C GLU A 10 -102.48 -41.84 58.25
N ASN A 11 -102.62 -42.89 57.42
CA ASN A 11 -101.59 -43.27 56.44
C ASN A 11 -101.35 -42.20 55.38
N LEU A 12 -102.41 -41.58 54.85
CA LEU A 12 -102.28 -40.51 53.85
C LEU A 12 -101.58 -39.27 54.44
N ILE A 13 -101.88 -38.90 55.68
CA ILE A 13 -101.20 -37.82 56.39
C ILE A 13 -99.71 -38.16 56.58
N SER A 14 -99.39 -39.41 56.90
CA SER A 14 -98.00 -39.88 57.01
C SER A 14 -97.25 -39.78 55.69
N GLU A 15 -97.82 -40.24 54.57
CA GLU A 15 -97.23 -40.12 53.23
C GLU A 15 -97.05 -38.65 52.81
N ILE A 16 -98.03 -37.78 53.09
CA ILE A 16 -97.92 -36.34 52.81
C ILE A 16 -96.77 -35.71 53.62
N ASN A 17 -96.61 -36.10 54.89
CA ASN A 17 -95.51 -35.60 55.73
C ASN A 17 -94.14 -36.12 55.25
N GLU A 18 -94.03 -37.37 54.83
CA GLU A 18 -92.81 -37.91 54.21
C GLU A 18 -92.47 -37.20 52.89
N LEU A 19 -93.47 -37.01 52.02
CA LEU A 19 -93.31 -36.27 50.78
C LEU A 19 -92.86 -34.83 51.04
N ARG A 20 -93.46 -34.15 52.03
CA ARG A 20 -93.09 -32.79 52.41
C ARG A 20 -91.63 -32.72 52.88
N LYS A 21 -91.19 -33.66 53.71
CA LYS A 21 -89.80 -33.78 54.17
C LYS A 21 -88.84 -34.04 53.00
N LYS A 22 -89.20 -34.95 52.08
CA LYS A 22 -88.40 -35.25 50.88
C LYS A 22 -88.32 -34.06 49.93
N ASN A 23 -89.38 -33.25 49.85
CA ASN A 23 -89.42 -32.04 49.04
C ASN A 23 -88.57 -30.91 49.66
N GLU A 24 -88.57 -30.79 50.99
CA GLU A 24 -87.67 -29.89 51.73
C GLU A 24 -86.19 -30.28 51.54
N GLU A 25 -85.86 -31.58 51.62
CA GLU A 25 -84.51 -32.09 51.29
C GLU A 25 -84.13 -31.81 49.83
N LEU A 26 -85.06 -32.02 48.88
CA LEU A 26 -84.82 -31.77 47.47
C LEU A 26 -84.53 -30.28 47.21
N ASN A 27 -85.32 -29.37 47.78
CA ASN A 27 -85.10 -27.93 47.68
C ASN A 27 -83.76 -27.51 48.30
N GLY A 28 -83.38 -28.10 49.45
CA GLY A 28 -82.08 -27.88 50.05
C GLY A 28 -80.92 -28.33 49.14
N ASN A 29 -81.07 -29.49 48.48
CA ASN A 29 -80.10 -29.99 47.51
C ASN A 29 -80.06 -29.13 46.24
N LEU A 30 -81.20 -28.63 45.76
CA LEU A 30 -81.29 -27.75 44.59
C LEU A 30 -80.55 -26.44 44.86
N SER A 31 -80.80 -25.82 46.01
CA SER A 31 -80.13 -24.58 46.45
C SER A 31 -78.62 -24.76 46.56
N LYS A 32 -78.15 -25.90 47.08
CA LYS A 32 -76.71 -26.24 47.08
C LYS A 32 -76.16 -26.34 45.67
N LYS A 33 -76.84 -27.04 44.75
CA LYS A 33 -76.42 -27.17 43.35
C LYS A 33 -76.38 -25.83 42.63
N ASP A 34 -77.33 -24.93 42.87
CA ASP A 34 -77.32 -23.57 42.31
C ASP A 34 -76.12 -22.75 42.81
N SER A 35 -75.78 -22.88 44.09
CA SER A 35 -74.59 -22.24 44.65
C SER A 35 -73.29 -22.77 44.03
N GLU A 36 -73.19 -24.09 43.81
CA GLU A 36 -72.07 -24.72 43.11
C GLU A 36 -71.98 -24.23 41.65
N ILE A 37 -73.11 -24.17 40.94
CA ILE A 37 -73.17 -23.69 39.54
C ILE A 37 -72.70 -22.24 39.45
N ASN A 38 -73.13 -21.36 40.36
CA ASN A 38 -72.71 -19.96 40.36
C ASN A 38 -71.20 -19.83 40.62
N SER A 39 -70.66 -20.59 41.58
CA SER A 39 -69.21 -20.63 41.83
C SER A 39 -68.42 -21.11 40.61
N ILE A 40 -68.90 -22.18 39.94
CA ILE A 40 -68.30 -22.67 38.69
C ILE A 40 -68.34 -21.59 37.61
N LYS A 41 -69.46 -20.90 37.44
CA LYS A 41 -69.63 -19.83 36.44
C LYS A 41 -68.65 -18.68 36.65
N ASP A 42 -68.46 -18.25 37.90
CA ASP A 42 -67.53 -17.17 38.24
C ASP A 42 -66.08 -17.59 38.00
N ASN A 43 -65.71 -18.81 38.38
CA ASN A 43 -64.40 -19.39 38.08
C ASN A 43 -64.15 -19.46 36.57
N LEU A 44 -65.16 -19.89 35.79
CA LEU A 44 -65.07 -20.00 34.34
C LEU A 44 -64.89 -18.63 33.68
N LYS A 45 -65.60 -17.61 34.18
CA LYS A 45 -65.46 -16.22 33.73
C LYS A 45 -64.05 -15.69 34.01
N ASN A 46 -63.51 -15.95 35.19
CA ASN A 46 -62.14 -15.56 35.55
C ASN A 46 -61.12 -16.24 34.64
N ASN A 47 -61.25 -17.55 34.41
CA ASN A 47 -60.37 -18.31 33.53
C ASN A 47 -60.41 -17.80 32.08
N VAL A 48 -61.60 -17.48 31.55
CA VAL A 48 -61.76 -16.90 30.20
C VAL A 48 -61.07 -15.54 30.10
N ASN A 49 -61.20 -14.68 31.11
CA ASN A 49 -60.53 -13.39 31.13
C ASN A 49 -58.99 -13.55 31.18
N GLU A 50 -58.50 -14.48 31.99
CA GLU A 50 -57.07 -14.79 32.07
C GLU A 50 -56.54 -15.34 30.73
N LEU A 51 -57.27 -16.27 30.10
CA LEU A 51 -56.96 -16.80 28.76
C LEU A 51 -56.91 -15.69 27.71
N ASN A 52 -57.89 -14.80 27.67
CA ASN A 52 -57.90 -13.67 26.75
C ASN A 52 -56.68 -12.76 26.93
N SER A 53 -56.25 -12.53 28.18
CA SER A 53 -55.05 -11.75 28.47
C SER A 53 -53.77 -12.46 27.99
N LYS A 54 -53.68 -13.78 28.16
CA LYS A 54 -52.55 -14.60 27.67
C LYS A 54 -52.49 -14.64 26.15
N ILE A 55 -53.64 -14.76 25.48
CA ILE A 55 -53.75 -14.75 24.01
C ILE A 55 -53.21 -13.42 23.46
N LYS A 56 -53.65 -12.28 24.00
CA LYS A 56 -53.13 -10.96 23.57
C LYS A 56 -51.62 -10.84 23.74
N LYS A 57 -51.08 -11.40 24.83
CA LYS A 57 -49.63 -11.37 25.10
C LYS A 57 -48.87 -12.25 24.10
N LEU A 58 -49.39 -13.45 23.81
CA LEU A 58 -48.85 -14.34 22.78
C LEU A 58 -48.87 -13.73 21.39
N GLU A 59 -49.95 -13.04 21.02
CA GLU A 59 -50.05 -12.31 19.75
C GLU A 59 -48.96 -11.23 19.64
N SER A 60 -48.76 -10.44 20.71
CA SER A 60 -47.69 -9.43 20.77
C SER A 60 -46.30 -10.07 20.68
N ASP A 61 -46.07 -11.17 21.39
CA ASP A 61 -44.79 -11.88 21.39
C ASP A 61 -44.50 -12.47 20.00
N ALA A 62 -45.50 -13.03 19.30
CA ALA A 62 -45.35 -13.54 17.94
C ALA A 62 -44.95 -12.44 16.94
N VAL A 63 -45.61 -11.27 17.00
CA VAL A 63 -45.25 -10.12 16.15
C VAL A 63 -43.82 -9.65 16.44
N SER A 64 -43.42 -9.59 17.71
CA SER A 64 -42.05 -9.22 18.08
C SER A 64 -41.02 -10.23 17.55
N LYS A 65 -41.36 -11.52 17.55
CA LYS A 65 -40.50 -12.59 17.04
C LYS A 65 -40.35 -12.54 15.52
N ASP A 66 -41.41 -12.25 14.78
CA ASP A 66 -41.34 -12.07 13.32
C ASP A 66 -40.47 -10.87 12.95
N ASN A 67 -40.59 -9.76 13.68
CA ASN A 67 -39.71 -8.59 13.48
C ASN A 67 -38.23 -8.94 13.73
N LEU A 68 -37.93 -9.69 14.80
CA LEU A 68 -36.57 -10.17 15.08
C LEU A 68 -36.04 -11.11 13.99
N LEU A 69 -36.87 -12.03 13.47
CA LEU A 69 -36.49 -12.94 12.38
C LEU A 69 -36.16 -12.18 11.09
N ASN A 70 -36.96 -11.17 10.75
CA ASN A 70 -36.71 -10.33 9.58
C ASN A 70 -35.41 -9.52 9.72
N SER A 71 -35.14 -8.96 10.90
CA SER A 71 -33.88 -8.26 11.17
C SER A 71 -32.68 -9.21 11.06
N PHE A 72 -32.78 -10.42 11.65
CA PHE A 72 -31.71 -11.41 11.59
C PHE A 72 -31.40 -11.87 10.15
N ALA A 73 -32.43 -12.05 9.32
CA ALA A 73 -32.25 -12.38 7.91
C ALA A 73 -31.52 -11.25 7.15
N SER A 74 -31.86 -9.99 7.44
CA SER A 74 -31.17 -8.82 6.87
C SER A 74 -29.70 -8.76 7.29
N ASP A 75 -29.41 -8.92 8.58
CA ASP A 75 -28.04 -8.92 9.12
C ASP A 75 -27.20 -10.04 8.50
N SER A 76 -27.80 -11.21 8.26
CA SER A 76 -27.13 -12.34 7.59
C SER A 76 -26.75 -12.03 6.14
N ASP A 77 -27.59 -11.30 5.39
CA ASP A 77 -27.29 -10.89 4.01
C ASP A 77 -26.20 -9.82 3.98
N GLU A 78 -26.24 -8.86 4.92
CA GLU A 78 -25.17 -7.87 5.09
C GLU A 78 -23.82 -8.54 5.44
N LEU A 79 -23.82 -9.52 6.33
CA LEU A 79 -22.62 -10.27 6.69
C LEU A 79 -22.00 -11.01 5.48
N ALA A 80 -22.84 -11.57 4.60
CA ALA A 80 -22.37 -12.22 3.38
C ALA A 80 -21.67 -11.22 2.44
N LYS A 81 -22.24 -10.02 2.26
CA LYS A 81 -21.64 -8.93 1.48
C LYS A 81 -20.32 -8.45 2.08
N VAL A 82 -20.23 -8.31 3.40
CA VAL A 82 -18.98 -7.94 4.09
C VAL A 82 -17.89 -8.99 3.86
N LYS A 83 -18.22 -10.28 3.91
CA LYS A 83 -17.28 -11.36 3.65
C LYS A 83 -16.75 -11.32 2.20
N GLU A 84 -17.63 -11.12 1.22
CA GLU A 84 -17.23 -10.99 -0.18
C GLU A 84 -16.33 -9.77 -0.39
N ALA A 85 -16.69 -8.62 0.20
CA ALA A 85 -15.86 -7.42 0.18
C ALA A 85 -14.47 -7.65 0.81
N MET A 86 -14.40 -8.35 1.94
CA MET A 86 -13.12 -8.73 2.56
C MET A 86 -12.28 -9.64 1.68
N GLN A 87 -12.88 -10.62 1.00
CA GLN A 87 -12.16 -11.49 0.05
C GLN A 87 -11.59 -10.69 -1.14
N ASN A 88 -12.36 -9.75 -1.66
CA ASN A 88 -11.90 -8.86 -2.74
C ASN A 88 -10.76 -7.93 -2.28
N ILE A 89 -10.84 -7.42 -1.04
CA ILE A 89 -9.76 -6.63 -0.42
C ILE A 89 -8.49 -7.47 -0.26
N LEU A 90 -8.61 -8.70 0.24
CA LEU A 90 -7.46 -9.62 0.40
C LEU A 90 -6.78 -9.92 -0.93
N LYS A 91 -7.55 -10.21 -1.98
CA LYS A 91 -7.01 -10.46 -3.32
C LYS A 91 -6.30 -9.23 -3.88
N SER A 92 -6.93 -8.05 -3.79
CA SER A 92 -6.34 -6.79 -4.24
C SER A 92 -5.04 -6.45 -3.48
N CYS A 93 -4.99 -6.76 -2.19
CA CYS A 93 -3.78 -6.61 -1.37
C CYS A 93 -2.66 -7.55 -1.84
N GLN A 94 -2.98 -8.83 -2.10
CA GLN A 94 -2.02 -9.80 -2.62
C GLN A 94 -1.45 -9.37 -3.98
N ASP A 95 -2.32 -8.99 -4.92
CA ASP A 95 -1.91 -8.50 -6.24
C ASP A 95 -1.02 -7.25 -6.11
N GLY A 96 -1.41 -6.30 -5.27
CA GLY A 96 -0.62 -5.09 -4.97
C GLY A 96 0.77 -5.40 -4.40
N THR A 97 0.88 -6.37 -3.49
CA THR A 97 2.19 -6.81 -2.95
C THR A 97 3.04 -7.49 -4.02
N GLY A 98 2.46 -8.30 -4.90
CA GLY A 98 3.15 -8.94 -6.02
C GLY A 98 3.71 -7.91 -7.01
N HIS A 99 2.90 -6.93 -7.40
CA HIS A 99 3.36 -5.83 -8.25
C HIS A 99 4.48 -5.03 -7.59
N THR A 100 4.35 -4.70 -6.30
CA THR A 100 5.37 -3.93 -5.58
C THR A 100 6.69 -4.70 -5.49
N LYS A 101 6.64 -6.01 -5.27
CA LYS A 101 7.83 -6.88 -5.29
C LYS A 101 8.55 -6.83 -6.64
N ASN A 102 7.81 -6.99 -7.74
CA ASN A 102 8.40 -6.93 -9.09
C ASN A 102 9.04 -5.56 -9.35
N TYR A 103 8.39 -4.47 -8.93
CA TYR A 103 8.95 -3.13 -9.03
C TYR A 103 10.28 -2.98 -8.28
N ILE A 104 10.39 -3.54 -7.07
CA ILE A 104 11.63 -3.51 -6.28
C ILE A 104 12.74 -4.31 -6.96
N GLU A 105 12.44 -5.49 -7.50
CA GLU A 105 13.42 -6.32 -8.21
C GLU A 105 13.97 -5.59 -9.44
N SER A 106 13.10 -5.03 -10.28
CA SER A 106 13.52 -4.21 -11.43
C SER A 106 14.32 -2.97 -11.00
N LEU A 107 13.92 -2.33 -9.91
CA LEU A 107 14.62 -1.17 -9.38
C LEU A 107 16.04 -1.54 -8.90
N SER A 108 16.20 -2.68 -8.21
CA SER A 108 17.49 -3.21 -7.77
C SER A 108 18.44 -3.52 -8.94
N GLU A 109 17.90 -4.05 -10.04
CA GLU A 109 18.66 -4.34 -11.25
C GLU A 109 19.17 -3.06 -11.94
N VAL A 110 18.29 -2.06 -12.08
CA VAL A 110 18.66 -0.74 -12.62
C VAL A 110 19.74 -0.06 -11.76
N TYR A 111 19.66 -0.15 -10.44
CA TYR A 111 20.71 0.41 -9.58
C TYR A 111 22.04 -0.32 -9.68
N SER A 112 22.01 -1.65 -9.70
CA SER A 112 23.23 -2.45 -9.81
C SER A 112 23.98 -2.15 -11.12
N SER A 113 23.24 -2.03 -12.22
CA SER A 113 23.81 -1.65 -13.53
C SER A 113 24.30 -0.20 -13.56
N SER A 114 23.56 0.73 -12.96
CA SER A 114 23.97 2.14 -12.83
C SER A 114 25.25 2.29 -12.00
N PHE A 115 25.35 1.60 -10.86
CA PHE A 115 26.53 1.59 -10.00
C PHE A 115 27.77 1.06 -10.74
N SER A 116 27.63 -0.05 -11.47
CA SER A 116 28.71 -0.60 -12.29
C SER A 116 29.19 0.40 -13.36
N THR A 117 28.24 1.07 -14.02
CA THR A 117 28.53 2.09 -15.03
C THR A 117 29.28 3.28 -14.41
N LEU A 118 28.82 3.79 -13.27
CA LEU A 118 29.48 4.88 -12.55
C LEU A 118 30.91 4.53 -12.14
N GLN A 119 31.13 3.31 -11.64
CA GLN A 119 32.48 2.86 -11.29
C GLN A 119 33.41 2.82 -12.51
N LYS A 120 32.88 2.38 -13.66
CA LYS A 120 33.64 2.40 -14.92
C LYS A 120 33.94 3.84 -15.36
N THR A 121 32.93 4.72 -15.38
CA THR A 121 33.11 6.14 -15.74
C THR A 121 34.11 6.85 -14.83
N TYR A 122 34.15 6.51 -13.54
CA TYR A 122 35.15 7.03 -12.62
C TYR A 122 36.57 6.61 -13.01
N LYS A 123 36.78 5.31 -13.30
CA LYS A 123 38.08 4.79 -13.77
C LYS A 123 38.51 5.47 -15.07
N ASP A 124 37.60 5.57 -16.04
CA ASP A 124 37.84 6.20 -17.33
C ASP A 124 38.19 7.70 -17.16
N SER A 125 37.53 8.41 -16.24
CA SER A 125 37.83 9.82 -15.92
C SER A 125 39.23 10.00 -15.34
N VAL A 126 39.64 9.10 -14.44
CA VAL A 126 40.99 9.10 -13.85
C VAL A 126 42.05 8.80 -14.91
N GLU A 127 41.79 7.85 -15.80
CA GLU A 127 42.70 7.52 -16.90
C GLU A 127 42.81 8.67 -17.90
N LEU A 128 41.69 9.30 -18.28
CA LEU A 128 41.68 10.50 -19.11
C LEU A 128 42.54 11.61 -18.51
N TYR A 129 42.41 11.86 -17.20
CA TYR A 129 43.22 12.86 -16.51
C TYR A 129 44.72 12.54 -16.63
N LYS A 130 45.12 11.29 -16.40
CA LYS A 130 46.53 10.86 -16.58
C LYS A 130 47.03 11.06 -18.00
N LEU A 131 46.21 10.72 -19.00
CA LEU A 131 46.56 10.90 -20.42
C LEU A 131 46.78 12.37 -20.76
N THR A 132 45.98 13.28 -20.19
CA THR A 132 46.19 14.73 -20.40
C THR A 132 47.52 15.21 -19.81
N LEU A 133 47.94 14.70 -18.65
CA LEU A 133 49.23 15.03 -18.04
C LEU A 133 50.39 14.52 -18.90
N PHE A 134 50.31 13.27 -19.36
CA PHE A 134 51.31 12.71 -20.26
C PHE A 134 51.39 13.48 -21.59
N THR A 135 50.26 13.95 -22.10
CA THR A 135 50.25 14.78 -23.32
C THR A 135 50.93 16.14 -23.07
N ASP A 136 50.72 16.77 -21.90
CA ASP A 136 51.45 17.99 -21.52
C ASP A 136 52.97 17.77 -21.52
N GLU A 137 53.47 16.62 -21.04
CA GLU A 137 54.89 16.27 -21.08
C GLU A 137 55.44 16.22 -22.51
N ILE A 138 54.69 15.61 -23.43
CA ILE A 138 55.05 15.56 -24.86
C ILE A 138 55.06 16.97 -25.46
N LEU A 139 54.06 17.80 -25.14
CA LEU A 139 54.00 19.18 -25.64
C LEU A 139 55.21 19.99 -25.16
N ASN A 140 55.67 19.82 -23.92
CA ASN A 140 56.87 20.48 -23.41
C ASN A 140 58.13 20.08 -24.20
N VAL A 141 58.25 18.81 -24.60
CA VAL A 141 59.34 18.36 -25.48
C VAL A 141 59.23 19.03 -26.85
N ILE A 142 58.04 19.12 -27.44
CA ILE A 142 57.83 19.79 -28.73
C ILE A 142 58.18 21.28 -28.66
N VAL A 143 57.81 21.98 -27.59
CA VAL A 143 58.20 23.39 -27.37
C VAL A 143 59.72 23.50 -27.34
N SER A 144 60.40 22.66 -26.56
CA SER A 144 61.87 22.66 -26.48
C SER A 144 62.54 22.41 -27.85
N ILE A 145 62.03 21.46 -28.63
CA ILE A 145 62.52 21.21 -30.00
C ILE A 145 62.27 22.42 -30.90
N THR A 146 61.07 23.01 -30.82
CA THR A 146 60.68 24.16 -31.63
C THR A 146 61.54 25.39 -31.31
N ASP A 147 61.86 25.62 -30.04
CA ASP A 147 62.75 26.69 -29.60
C ASP A 147 64.19 26.45 -30.09
N GLN A 148 64.67 25.21 -30.08
CA GLN A 148 65.98 24.86 -30.65
C GLN A 148 66.02 25.07 -32.18
N ILE A 149 64.98 24.67 -32.91
CA ILE A 149 64.90 24.91 -34.36
C ILE A 149 64.84 26.41 -34.65
N ASN A 150 64.10 27.18 -33.86
CA ASN A 150 64.04 28.63 -34.00
C ASN A 150 65.42 29.28 -33.79
N LEU A 151 66.19 28.84 -32.80
CA LEU A 151 67.56 29.29 -32.59
C LEU A 151 68.51 28.89 -33.72
N LEU A 152 68.38 27.66 -34.25
CA LEU A 152 69.16 27.20 -35.41
C LEU A 152 68.83 28.02 -36.66
N ALA A 153 67.56 28.32 -36.90
CA ALA A 153 67.10 29.16 -38.00
C ALA A 153 67.63 30.58 -37.88
N LEU A 154 67.65 31.16 -36.67
CA LEU A 154 68.24 32.47 -36.41
C LEU A 154 69.75 32.47 -36.72
N ASN A 155 70.48 31.47 -36.25
CA ASN A 155 71.91 31.34 -36.55
C ASN A 155 72.17 31.19 -38.06
N ALA A 156 71.34 30.42 -38.76
CA ALA A 156 71.42 30.27 -40.21
C ALA A 156 71.13 31.58 -40.95
N ALA A 157 70.15 32.37 -40.48
CA ALA A 157 69.85 33.68 -41.05
C ALA A 157 71.02 34.66 -40.87
N ILE A 158 71.68 34.64 -39.69
CA ILE A 158 72.88 35.45 -39.41
C ILE A 158 74.02 35.06 -40.36
N GLU A 159 74.30 33.77 -40.52
CA GLU A 159 75.39 33.31 -41.38
C GLU A 159 75.10 33.55 -42.87
N ALA A 160 73.83 33.41 -43.28
CA ALA A 160 73.39 33.77 -44.63
C ALA A 160 73.57 35.28 -44.92
N ALA A 161 73.28 36.15 -43.95
CA ALA A 161 73.55 37.58 -44.08
C ALA A 161 75.06 37.87 -44.18
N ARG A 162 75.88 37.12 -43.44
CA ARG A 162 77.35 37.24 -43.45
C ARG A 162 77.97 36.84 -44.80
N ALA A 163 77.37 35.86 -45.50
CA ALA A 163 77.79 35.43 -46.83
C ALA A 163 77.38 36.40 -47.97
N GLY A 164 76.65 37.48 -47.68
CA GLY A 164 76.29 38.51 -48.65
C GLY A 164 75.39 37.96 -49.78
N GLU A 165 75.73 38.23 -51.04
CA GLU A 165 74.93 37.75 -52.18
C GLU A 165 74.89 36.23 -52.30
N ALA A 166 75.97 35.53 -51.94
CA ALA A 166 76.03 34.07 -51.99
C ALA A 166 75.08 33.40 -50.97
N GLY A 167 74.67 34.12 -49.93
CA GLY A 167 73.79 33.63 -48.87
C GLY A 167 72.30 33.88 -49.09
N ARG A 168 71.88 34.60 -50.15
CA ARG A 168 70.47 35.01 -50.34
C ARG A 168 69.47 33.84 -50.32
N GLY A 169 69.81 32.73 -50.97
CA GLY A 169 68.95 31.54 -50.97
C GLY A 169 68.80 30.91 -49.59
N PHE A 170 69.90 30.86 -48.81
CA PHE A 170 69.89 30.35 -47.45
C PHE A 170 69.13 31.25 -46.47
N ALA A 171 69.17 32.57 -46.67
CA ALA A 171 68.41 33.53 -45.86
C ALA A 171 66.89 33.30 -45.98
N VAL A 172 66.39 33.05 -47.20
CA VAL A 172 64.96 32.77 -47.43
C VAL A 172 64.54 31.47 -46.75
N VAL A 173 65.37 30.42 -46.84
CA VAL A 173 65.09 29.14 -46.17
C VAL A 173 65.11 29.30 -44.65
N ALA A 174 66.09 30.02 -44.09
CA ALA A 174 66.19 30.27 -42.67
C ALA A 174 64.97 31.01 -42.11
N ASP A 175 64.48 32.04 -42.82
CA ASP A 175 63.25 32.75 -42.43
C ASP A 175 62.01 31.86 -42.48
N GLU A 176 61.90 30.96 -43.46
CA GLU A 176 60.76 30.06 -43.55
C GLU A 176 60.77 29.01 -42.42
N VAL A 177 61.95 28.47 -42.08
CA VAL A 177 62.13 27.57 -40.92
C VAL A 177 61.79 28.29 -39.61
N ARG A 178 62.16 29.57 -39.48
CA ARG A 178 61.83 30.41 -38.31
C ARG A 178 60.31 30.56 -38.16
N LYS A 179 59.61 30.92 -39.24
CA LYS A 179 58.13 31.04 -39.25
C LYS A 179 57.44 29.72 -38.93
N LEU A 180 57.94 28.60 -39.48
CA LEU A 180 57.42 27.26 -39.17
C LEU A 180 57.57 26.92 -37.68
N SER A 181 58.70 27.30 -37.08
CA SER A 181 58.95 27.12 -35.65
C SER A 181 57.99 27.96 -34.80
N GLU A 182 57.85 29.26 -35.11
CA GLU A 182 56.89 30.13 -34.41
C GLU A 182 55.45 29.58 -34.50
N LYS A 183 55.04 29.11 -35.69
CA LYS A 183 53.73 28.49 -35.91
C LYS A 183 53.54 27.18 -35.13
N SER A 184 54.58 26.35 -35.06
CA SER A 184 54.59 25.13 -34.25
C SER A 184 54.38 25.44 -32.77
N SER A 185 55.13 26.42 -32.24
CA SER A 185 55.03 26.85 -30.83
C SER A 185 53.63 27.38 -30.50
N SER A 186 53.06 28.22 -31.37
CA SER A 186 51.67 28.69 -31.22
C SER A 186 50.67 27.54 -31.20
N SER A 187 50.83 26.55 -32.08
CA SER A 187 49.94 25.39 -32.16
C SER A 187 50.02 24.54 -30.88
N THR A 188 51.22 24.31 -30.36
CA THR A 188 51.42 23.61 -29.09
C THR A 188 50.73 24.33 -27.93
N LYS A 189 50.76 25.67 -27.90
CA LYS A 189 50.06 26.47 -26.89
C LYS A 189 48.54 26.32 -26.98
N GLU A 190 47.98 26.29 -28.18
CA GLU A 190 46.55 26.04 -28.40
C GLU A 190 46.14 24.64 -27.90
N ILE A 191 46.94 23.60 -28.21
CA ILE A 191 46.67 22.24 -27.71
C ILE A 191 46.71 22.20 -26.18
N SER A 192 47.68 22.87 -25.53
CA SER A 192 47.75 22.94 -24.07
C SER A 192 46.49 23.58 -23.45
N ASN A 193 45.94 24.62 -24.07
CA ASN A 193 44.67 25.22 -23.65
C ASN A 193 43.50 24.24 -23.75
N VAL A 194 43.43 23.44 -24.82
CA VAL A 194 42.42 22.39 -24.98
C VAL A 194 42.56 21.33 -23.87
N LEU A 195 43.78 20.88 -23.57
CA LEU A 195 44.05 19.92 -22.49
C LEU A 195 43.66 20.47 -21.11
N PHE A 196 43.86 21.76 -20.86
CA PHE A 196 43.37 22.41 -19.65
C PHE A 196 41.83 22.36 -19.56
N GLY A 197 41.14 22.61 -20.69
CA GLY A 197 39.69 22.45 -20.80
C GLY A 197 39.22 21.03 -20.47
N ILE A 198 39.88 20.01 -21.03
CA ILE A 198 39.56 18.60 -20.78
C ILE A 198 39.74 18.26 -19.30
N ARG A 199 40.84 18.68 -18.67
CA ARG A 199 41.07 18.46 -17.23
C ARG A 199 40.00 19.09 -16.36
N LYS A 200 39.55 20.30 -16.70
CA LYS A 200 38.46 20.98 -15.98
C LYS A 200 37.14 20.20 -16.07
N VAL A 201 36.83 19.64 -17.25
CA VAL A 201 35.64 18.80 -17.44
C VAL A 201 35.77 17.48 -16.67
N SER A 202 36.93 16.82 -16.70
CA SER A 202 37.21 15.61 -15.92
C SER A 202 37.09 15.84 -14.40
N ALA A 203 37.60 16.98 -13.89
CA ALA A 203 37.44 17.35 -12.48
C ALA A 203 35.96 17.59 -12.10
N LYS A 204 35.19 18.24 -12.98
CA LYS A 204 33.75 18.42 -12.78
C LYS A 204 33.02 17.07 -12.78
N LEU A 205 33.38 16.16 -13.68
CA LEU A 205 32.83 14.81 -13.75
C LEU A 205 33.06 14.04 -12.45
N ASN A 206 34.27 14.06 -11.90
CA ASN A 206 34.59 13.42 -10.62
C ASN A 206 33.73 13.93 -9.46
N ASN A 207 33.43 15.25 -9.42
CA ASN A 207 32.54 15.81 -8.41
C ASN A 207 31.09 15.31 -8.58
N THR A 208 30.58 15.24 -9.81
CA THR A 208 29.25 14.70 -10.10
C THR A 208 29.15 13.23 -9.68
N LEU A 209 30.14 12.41 -10.04
CA LEU A 209 30.19 10.99 -9.69
C LEU A 209 30.14 10.77 -8.16
N ARG A 210 30.76 11.66 -7.37
CA ARG A 210 30.71 11.58 -5.90
C ARG A 210 29.33 11.90 -5.31
N ILE A 211 28.55 12.76 -5.97
CA ILE A 211 27.17 13.03 -5.57
C ILE A 211 26.29 11.82 -5.87
N ASP A 212 26.47 11.21 -7.04
CA ASP A 212 25.74 10.02 -7.46
C ASP A 212 26.00 8.81 -6.55
N ASP A 213 27.22 8.66 -6.02
CA ASP A 213 27.55 7.56 -5.09
C ASP A 213 26.73 7.64 -3.79
N LYS A 214 26.57 8.85 -3.21
CA LYS A 214 25.70 9.08 -2.05
C LYS A 214 24.22 8.83 -2.35
N LEU A 215 23.81 9.18 -3.56
CA LEU A 215 22.44 8.93 -4.03
C LEU A 215 22.18 7.42 -4.11
N ASN A 216 23.11 6.64 -4.66
CA ASN A 216 23.04 5.18 -4.71
C ASN A 216 22.96 4.55 -3.31
N GLU A 217 23.78 4.99 -2.36
CA GLU A 217 23.69 4.49 -0.97
C GLU A 217 22.30 4.73 -0.35
N THR A 218 21.74 5.92 -0.58
CA THR A 218 20.41 6.29 -0.06
C THR A 218 19.33 5.43 -0.70
N LEU A 219 19.43 5.17 -2.01
CA LEU A 219 18.46 4.36 -2.74
C LEU A 219 18.51 2.89 -2.31
N MET A 220 19.69 2.34 -2.07
CA MET A 220 19.83 0.98 -1.52
C MET A 220 19.20 0.85 -0.13
N LYS A 221 19.31 1.88 0.72
CA LYS A 221 18.60 1.91 2.01
C LYS A 221 17.09 1.94 1.82
N THR A 222 16.59 2.78 0.91
CA THR A 222 15.16 2.87 0.61
C THR A 222 14.61 1.53 0.10
N ILE A 223 15.32 0.86 -0.81
CA ILE A 223 14.93 -0.47 -1.30
C ILE A 223 14.80 -1.46 -0.14
N LYS A 224 15.81 -1.55 0.72
CA LYS A 224 15.77 -2.43 1.91
C LYS A 224 14.59 -2.13 2.82
N ASN A 225 14.31 -0.84 3.07
CA ASN A 225 13.18 -0.44 3.91
C ASN A 225 11.84 -0.88 3.29
N ILE A 226 11.67 -0.75 1.97
CA ILE A 226 10.44 -1.19 1.30
C ILE A 226 10.32 -2.72 1.36
N GLU A 227 11.41 -3.47 1.18
CA GLU A 227 11.41 -4.93 1.33
C GLU A 227 10.99 -5.37 2.74
N GLU A 228 11.47 -4.68 3.78
CA GLU A 228 11.08 -4.94 5.17
C GLU A 228 9.60 -4.63 5.43
N GLU A 229 9.09 -3.51 4.92
CA GLU A 229 7.68 -3.15 5.06
C GLU A 229 6.76 -4.13 4.32
N LEU A 230 7.14 -4.58 3.12
CA LEU A 230 6.39 -5.63 2.40
C LEU A 230 6.33 -6.93 3.19
N LYS A 231 7.44 -7.34 3.84
CA LYS A 231 7.44 -8.54 4.71
C LYS A 231 6.45 -8.38 5.89
N LYS A 232 6.38 -7.20 6.50
CA LYS A 232 5.43 -6.92 7.60
C LYS A 232 3.98 -6.99 7.13
N ILE A 233 3.66 -6.50 5.93
CA ILE A 233 2.32 -6.56 5.34
C ILE A 233 1.91 -8.02 5.11
N CYS A 234 2.84 -8.86 4.61
CA CYS A 234 2.55 -10.26 4.30
C CYS A 234 2.50 -11.20 5.53
N GLN A 235 3.16 -10.87 6.65
CA GLN A 235 3.22 -11.72 7.85
C GLN A 235 2.07 -11.49 8.85
N LYS A 236 1.21 -10.49 8.63
CA LYS A 236 0.16 -10.10 9.58
C LYS A 236 -1.18 -10.82 9.43
N ASN A 237 -1.26 -11.81 8.53
CA ASN A 237 -2.44 -12.66 8.31
C ASN A 237 -2.08 -14.13 8.51
#